data_AF-A0A2I4CDA4-F1
#
_entry.id   AF-A0A2I4CDA4-F1
#
_cell.length_a   1.000
_cell.length_b   1.000
_cell.length_c   1.000
_cell.angle_alpha   90.00
_cell.angle_beta   90.00
_cell.angle_gamma   90.00
#
_symmetry.space_group_name_H-M   'P 1'
#
loop_
_entity.id
_entity.type
_entity.pdbx_description
1 polymer ?
#
loop_
_entity_poly.entity_id
_entity_poly.type
_entity_poly.pdbx_seq_one_letter_code
_entity_poly.pdbx_strand_id
1 'polypeptide(L)'
;MEDVHAVMSWFSSPVYRRYWQHYQQAMGWYQRHRRAYRKAWEAAGGPLHWREEHPSSQQRYADWQAGESSEEEEESSSDSDIECDVSNMEISEELRQYFAHTERHREELKLQQQMEEQQDSYVPADQDLHGVSCRSSVAPPSERSAERRAAEMKKLYGNDAAKIQAMEAAMQLSFDRNCDLKQPKYWPVIPLKL
;
A
#
# COMPACT_ATOMS: atom_id res chain seq x y z
N MET A 1 -28.02 22.49 32.49
CA MET A 1 -28.29 21.54 31.39
C MET A 1 -27.65 22.14 30.17
N GLU A 2 -26.35 21.89 30.01
CA GLU A 2 -25.54 22.47 28.94
C GLU A 2 -25.83 21.75 27.62
N ASP A 3 -25.81 22.56 26.56
CA ASP A 3 -26.31 22.25 25.23
C ASP A 3 -25.48 21.13 24.57
N VAL A 4 -25.99 19.90 24.61
CA VAL A 4 -25.49 18.73 23.85
C VAL A 4 -25.36 19.06 22.35
N HIS A 5 -26.10 20.06 21.88
CA HIS A 5 -26.07 20.56 20.52
C HIS A 5 -24.78 21.32 20.15
N ALA A 6 -24.07 21.91 21.12
CA ALA A 6 -22.80 22.61 20.89
C ALA A 6 -21.63 21.64 20.69
N VAL A 7 -21.61 20.53 21.44
CA VAL A 7 -20.58 19.46 21.32
C VAL A 7 -20.67 18.73 19.96
N MET A 8 -21.85 18.66 19.35
CA MET A 8 -21.98 18.08 18.00
C MET A 8 -21.64 19.06 16.86
N SER A 9 -21.40 20.34 17.18
CA SER A 9 -21.21 21.42 16.20
C SER A 9 -19.74 21.60 15.79
N TRP A 10 -18.78 21.39 16.71
CA TRP A 10 -17.38 21.75 16.46
C TRP A 10 -16.76 20.95 15.31
N PHE A 11 -16.97 19.63 15.25
CA PHE A 11 -16.44 18.79 14.17
C PHE A 11 -17.19 19.00 12.84
N SER A 12 -18.41 19.55 12.90
CA SER A 12 -19.23 19.91 11.73
C SER A 12 -18.86 21.30 11.18
N SER A 13 -17.92 22.00 11.82
CA SER A 13 -17.43 23.30 11.36
C SER A 13 -16.85 23.23 9.95
N PRO A 14 -17.12 24.23 9.09
CA PRO A 14 -16.59 24.27 7.72
C PRO A 14 -15.06 24.25 7.65
N VAL A 15 -14.36 24.62 8.74
CA VAL A 15 -12.90 24.57 8.86
C VAL A 15 -12.37 23.13 8.68
N TYR A 16 -13.12 22.12 9.13
CA TYR A 16 -12.73 20.71 9.04
C TYR A 16 -13.19 20.01 7.76
N ARG A 17 -13.76 20.73 6.77
CA ARG A 17 -14.25 20.11 5.52
C ARG A 17 -13.15 19.33 4.78
N ARG A 18 -11.93 19.88 4.68
CA ARG A 18 -10.81 19.18 4.02
C ARG A 18 -10.42 17.92 4.78
N TYR A 19 -10.35 18.00 6.11
CA TYR A 19 -10.07 16.85 6.97
C TYR A 19 -11.11 15.74 6.74
N TRP A 20 -12.40 16.05 6.79
CA TRP A 20 -13.46 15.06 6.61
C TRP A 20 -13.51 14.50 5.19
N GLN A 21 -13.20 15.30 4.16
CA GLN A 21 -13.05 14.80 2.80
C GLN A 21 -11.94 13.75 2.70
N HIS A 22 -10.78 13.99 3.31
CA HIS A 22 -9.69 13.01 3.33
C HIS A 22 -10.02 11.79 4.17
N TYR A 23 -10.65 11.98 5.33
CA TYR A 23 -11.12 10.88 6.17
C TYR A 23 -12.12 9.97 5.43
N GLN A 24 -13.08 10.56 4.70
CA GLN A 24 -14.04 9.80 3.90
C GLN A 24 -13.36 9.04 2.76
N GLN A 25 -12.34 9.62 2.11
CA GLN A 25 -11.55 8.93 1.09
C GLN A 25 -10.78 7.75 1.69
N ALA A 26 -10.12 7.95 2.84
CA ALA A 26 -9.40 6.92 3.56
C ALA A 26 -10.34 5.79 4.05
N MET A 27 -11.51 6.13 4.56
CA MET A 27 -12.54 5.16 4.97
C MET A 27 -13.16 4.44 3.78
N GLY A 28 -13.35 5.12 2.66
CA GLY A 28 -13.75 4.47 1.41
C GLY A 28 -12.73 3.44 0.95
N TRP A 29 -11.43 3.76 1.02
CA TRP A 29 -10.35 2.83 0.72
C TRP A 29 -10.32 1.66 1.71
N TYR A 30 -10.34 1.93 3.02
CA TYR A 30 -10.30 0.91 4.07
C TYR A 30 -11.46 -0.08 3.94
N GLN A 31 -12.67 0.39 3.69
CA GLN A 31 -13.83 -0.49 3.50
C GLN A 31 -13.69 -1.36 2.25
N ARG A 32 -13.23 -0.79 1.12
CA ARG A 32 -12.98 -1.57 -0.10
C ARG A 32 -11.90 -2.62 0.12
N HIS A 33 -10.82 -2.25 0.79
CA HIS A 33 -9.72 -3.13 1.10
C HIS A 33 -10.16 -4.26 2.04
N ARG A 34 -10.90 -3.95 3.12
CA ARG A 34 -11.43 -4.94 4.05
C ARG A 34 -12.41 -5.92 3.38
N ARG A 35 -13.22 -5.44 2.43
CA ARG A 35 -14.08 -6.31 1.60
C ARG A 35 -13.28 -7.20 0.64
N ALA A 36 -12.26 -6.65 -0.01
CA ALA A 36 -11.38 -7.41 -0.89
C ALA A 36 -10.60 -8.49 -0.11
N TYR A 37 -10.05 -8.14 1.04
CA TYR A 37 -9.37 -9.05 1.96
C TYR A 37 -10.32 -10.17 2.42
N ARG A 38 -11.54 -9.84 2.85
CA ARG A 38 -12.55 -10.85 3.23
C ARG A 38 -12.86 -11.81 2.08
N LYS A 39 -13.07 -11.31 0.87
CA LYS A 39 -13.34 -12.15 -0.31
C LYS A 39 -12.13 -13.02 -0.67
N ALA A 40 -10.92 -12.49 -0.56
CA ALA A 40 -9.70 -13.26 -0.77
C ALA A 40 -9.52 -14.35 0.30
N TRP A 41 -9.81 -14.02 1.56
CA TRP A 41 -9.81 -14.94 2.69
C TRP A 41 -10.84 -16.07 2.53
N GLU A 42 -12.04 -15.74 2.05
CA GLU A 42 -13.08 -16.73 1.74
C GLU A 42 -12.70 -17.60 0.54
N ALA A 43 -12.13 -17.01 -0.53
CA ALA A 43 -11.70 -17.73 -1.74
C ALA A 43 -10.48 -18.63 -1.51
N ALA A 44 -9.60 -18.27 -0.57
CA ALA A 44 -8.45 -19.08 -0.16
C ALA A 44 -8.83 -20.27 0.75
N GLY A 45 -10.13 -20.48 1.03
CA GLY A 45 -10.62 -21.55 1.88
C GLY A 45 -10.65 -21.15 3.35
N GLY A 46 -11.55 -20.22 3.70
CA GLY A 46 -11.84 -19.84 5.09
C GLY A 46 -12.04 -21.06 6.02
N PRO A 47 -12.00 -20.86 7.35
CA PRO A 47 -11.37 -21.72 8.35
C PRO A 47 -11.81 -23.20 8.29
N LEU A 48 -11.24 -23.92 7.34
CA LEU A 48 -11.23 -25.37 7.26
C LEU A 48 -9.84 -25.75 6.72
N HIS A 49 -8.86 -25.83 7.63
CA HIS A 49 -7.82 -26.89 7.68
C HIS A 49 -6.59 -26.57 8.57
N TRP A 50 -6.63 -25.60 9.48
CA TRP A 50 -5.55 -25.46 10.48
C TRP A 50 -5.90 -26.11 11.83
N ARG A 51 -6.63 -27.22 11.82
CA ARG A 51 -6.73 -28.10 13.00
C ARG A 51 -6.03 -29.41 12.66
N GLU A 52 -5.05 -29.74 13.50
CA GLU A 52 -4.25 -30.99 13.57
C GLU A 52 -3.17 -31.13 12.47
N GLU A 53 -1.87 -31.26 12.75
CA GLU A 53 -1.12 -31.65 13.95
C GLU A 53 0.29 -31.03 13.90
N HIS A 54 0.68 -30.21 14.89
CA HIS A 54 2.09 -30.05 15.26
C HIS A 54 2.19 -29.68 16.75
N PRO A 55 2.76 -30.56 17.60
CA PRO A 55 3.04 -30.22 18.99
C PRO A 55 4.22 -29.23 19.03
N SER A 56 4.16 -28.27 19.96
CA SER A 56 5.29 -27.37 20.32
C SER A 56 5.47 -26.05 19.54
N SER A 57 4.40 -25.29 19.29
CA SER A 57 4.53 -23.85 18.99
C SER A 57 3.59 -22.93 19.75
N GLN A 58 2.74 -23.48 20.61
CA GLN A 58 1.79 -22.71 21.44
C GLN A 58 2.43 -21.93 22.58
N GLN A 59 3.72 -22.14 22.87
CA GLN A 59 4.37 -21.54 24.04
C GLN A 59 4.97 -20.16 23.76
N ARG A 60 5.16 -19.76 22.49
CA ARG A 60 5.86 -18.51 22.14
C ARG A 60 4.93 -17.31 21.91
N TYR A 61 3.62 -17.51 21.86
CA TYR A 61 2.62 -16.47 21.58
C TYR A 61 1.66 -16.19 22.76
N ALA A 62 1.78 -16.92 23.87
CA ALA A 62 0.95 -16.70 25.06
C ALA A 62 1.29 -15.40 25.80
N ASP A 63 2.50 -14.86 25.63
CA ASP A 63 2.92 -13.59 26.26
C ASP A 63 2.19 -12.36 25.71
N TRP A 64 1.69 -12.41 24.47
CA TRP A 64 1.06 -11.25 23.84
C TRP A 64 -0.38 -11.00 24.26
N GLN A 65 -1.03 -11.96 24.93
CA GLN A 65 -2.45 -11.87 25.33
C GLN A 65 -2.62 -11.76 26.86
N ALA A 66 -1.52 -11.66 27.62
CA ALA A 66 -1.54 -11.62 29.08
C ALA A 66 -1.71 -10.21 29.67
N GLY A 67 -1.94 -9.19 28.83
CA GLY A 67 -2.05 -7.78 29.28
C GLY A 67 -3.46 -7.20 29.30
N GLU A 68 -4.47 -7.88 28.76
CA GLU A 68 -5.85 -7.37 28.72
C GLU A 68 -6.72 -8.09 29.77
N SER A 69 -6.34 -7.93 31.04
CA SER A 69 -7.23 -8.20 32.17
C SER A 69 -7.81 -6.87 32.63
N SER A 70 -9.14 -6.78 32.59
CA SER A 70 -9.98 -5.71 33.12
C SER A 70 -9.41 -4.95 34.32
N GLU A 71 -9.10 -3.68 34.12
CA GLU A 71 -9.08 -2.67 35.19
C GLU A 71 -9.92 -1.48 34.70
N GLU A 72 -11.16 -1.45 35.21
CA GLU A 72 -12.03 -0.29 35.17
C GLU A 72 -11.40 0.77 36.07
N GLU A 73 -10.75 1.77 35.49
CA GLU A 73 -10.33 2.97 36.23
C GLU A 73 -11.08 4.19 35.70
N GLU A 74 -11.98 4.70 36.54
CA GLU A 74 -12.61 6.00 36.38
C GLU A 74 -11.55 7.11 36.49
N GLU A 75 -11.11 7.67 35.37
CA GLU A 75 -10.31 8.89 35.38
C GLU A 75 -11.21 10.11 35.19
N SER A 76 -11.49 10.78 36.31
CA SER A 76 -12.16 12.09 36.36
C SER A 76 -11.28 13.16 35.71
N SER A 77 -11.38 13.32 34.39
CA SER A 77 -10.72 14.38 33.63
C SER A 77 -11.45 15.71 33.85
N SER A 78 -10.89 16.56 34.71
CA SER A 78 -11.36 17.94 34.93
C SER A 78 -10.86 18.83 33.80
N ASP A 79 -11.63 18.93 32.73
CA ASP A 79 -11.37 19.78 31.57
C ASP A 79 -11.68 21.24 31.91
N SER A 80 -10.69 21.96 32.44
CA SER A 80 -10.75 23.41 32.55
C SER A 80 -10.32 24.02 31.22
N ASP A 81 -11.27 24.63 30.49
CA ASP A 81 -11.03 25.42 29.29
C ASP A 81 -9.94 26.49 29.53
N ILE A 82 -8.75 26.27 28.96
CA ILE A 82 -7.68 27.26 28.93
C ILE A 82 -7.85 28.07 27.64
N GLU A 83 -8.41 29.27 27.76
CA GLU A 83 -8.52 30.23 26.66
C GLU A 83 -7.11 30.75 26.29
N CYS A 84 -6.51 30.20 25.23
CA CYS A 84 -5.18 30.60 24.75
C CYS A 84 -5.25 31.92 23.99
N ASP A 85 -4.98 33.05 24.66
CA ASP A 85 -4.87 34.37 24.05
C ASP A 85 -3.64 34.49 23.14
N VAL A 86 -3.85 34.42 21.82
CA VAL A 86 -2.82 34.50 20.78
C VAL A 86 -2.33 35.94 20.52
N SER A 87 -3.03 36.94 21.06
CA SER A 87 -2.70 38.35 20.79
C SER A 87 -1.39 38.81 21.45
N ASN A 88 -0.90 38.07 22.43
CA ASN A 88 0.32 38.38 23.19
C ASN A 88 1.52 37.46 22.85
N MET A 89 1.43 36.64 21.79
CA MET A 89 2.51 35.71 21.44
C MET A 89 3.58 36.42 20.58
N GLU A 90 4.61 36.93 21.24
CA GLU A 90 5.80 37.45 20.57
C GLU A 90 6.55 36.30 19.88
N ILE A 91 6.59 36.32 18.54
CA ILE A 91 7.38 35.36 17.77
C ILE A 91 8.85 35.67 18.04
N SER A 92 9.57 34.75 18.68
CA SER A 92 10.99 34.92 18.93
C SER A 92 11.76 35.14 17.63
N GLU A 93 12.80 35.96 17.71
CA GLU A 93 13.63 36.30 16.55
C GLU A 93 14.26 35.05 15.91
N GLU A 94 14.57 34.04 16.74
CA GLU A 94 15.05 32.72 16.32
C GLU A 94 14.02 31.95 15.48
N LEU A 95 12.74 31.95 15.89
CA LEU A 95 11.67 31.26 15.15
C LEU A 95 11.39 31.95 13.82
N ARG A 96 11.51 33.28 13.78
CA ARG A 96 11.42 34.06 12.53
C ARG A 96 12.54 33.70 11.56
N GLN A 97 13.76 33.53 12.05
CA GLN A 97 14.89 33.06 11.24
C GLN A 97 14.70 31.62 10.75
N TYR A 98 14.14 30.74 11.58
CA TYR A 98 13.82 29.36 11.19
C TYR A 98 12.79 29.28 10.05
N PHE A 99 11.75 30.12 10.09
CA PHE A 99 10.79 30.20 8.99
C PHE A 99 11.44 30.71 7.71
N ALA A 100 12.29 31.75 7.78
CA ALA A 100 13.04 32.24 6.64
C ALA A 100 14.03 31.19 6.07
N HIS A 101 14.60 30.34 6.92
CA HIS A 101 15.45 29.22 6.48
C HIS A 101 14.63 28.12 5.81
N THR A 102 13.48 27.78 6.37
CA THR A 102 12.58 26.74 5.83
C THR A 102 11.98 27.17 4.48
N GLU A 103 11.65 28.45 4.33
CA GLU A 103 11.20 29.04 3.04
C GLU A 103 12.29 28.93 1.98
N ARG A 104 13.54 29.34 2.29
CA ARG A 104 14.68 29.20 1.36
C ARG A 104 14.87 27.76 0.90
N HIS A 105 14.82 26.80 1.83
CA HIS A 105 14.95 25.38 1.48
C HIS A 105 13.79 24.87 0.60
N ARG A 106 12.56 25.35 0.84
CA ARG A 106 11.40 25.03 -0.02
C ARG A 106 11.55 25.61 -1.42
N GLU A 107 12.13 26.80 -1.55
CA GLU A 107 12.40 27.43 -2.85
C GLU A 107 13.54 26.71 -3.59
N GLU A 108 14.61 26.32 -2.89
CA GLU A 108 15.73 25.55 -3.45
C GLU A 108 15.27 24.18 -3.97
N LEU A 109 14.44 23.46 -3.20
CA LEU A 109 13.87 22.19 -3.64
C LEU A 109 12.97 22.35 -4.88
N LYS A 110 12.17 23.42 -4.95
CA LYS A 110 11.33 23.71 -6.14
C LYS A 110 12.18 24.02 -7.37
N LEU A 111 13.29 24.74 -7.22
CA LEU A 111 14.22 25.03 -8.31
C LEU A 111 14.93 23.76 -8.78
N GLN A 112 15.42 22.93 -7.85
CA GLN A 112 16.01 21.62 -8.20
C GLN A 112 15.02 20.75 -8.96
N GLN A 113 13.77 20.68 -8.50
CA GLN A 113 12.72 19.92 -9.18
C GLN A 113 12.49 20.40 -10.62
N GLN A 114 12.42 21.71 -10.87
CA GLN A 114 12.27 22.27 -12.22
C GLN A 114 13.49 22.02 -13.12
N MET A 115 14.69 21.94 -12.54
CA MET A 115 15.92 21.63 -13.28
C MET A 115 15.99 20.13 -13.61
N GLU A 116 15.59 19.26 -12.69
CA GLU A 116 15.51 17.81 -12.90
C GLU A 116 14.42 17.43 -13.91
N GLU A 117 13.25 18.09 -13.86
CA GLU A 117 12.18 17.95 -14.85
C GLU A 117 12.64 18.32 -16.28
N GLN A 118 13.62 19.22 -16.42
CA GLN A 118 14.23 19.56 -17.70
C GLN A 118 15.31 18.57 -18.15
N GLN A 119 15.92 17.82 -17.22
CA GLN A 119 17.01 16.90 -17.52
C GLN A 119 16.54 15.45 -17.74
N ASP A 120 15.44 15.03 -17.12
CA ASP A 120 15.01 13.63 -17.15
C ASP A 120 13.84 13.37 -18.11
N SER A 121 14.03 12.38 -18.99
CA SER A 121 12.97 11.66 -19.71
C SER A 121 12.14 10.86 -18.68
N TYR A 122 11.29 11.52 -17.90
CA TYR A 122 10.39 10.86 -16.96
C TYR A 122 9.44 9.94 -17.74
N VAL A 123 9.62 8.61 -17.60
CA VAL A 123 8.71 7.61 -18.16
C VAL A 123 7.72 7.22 -17.05
N PRO A 124 6.42 7.54 -17.17
CA PRO A 124 5.41 7.12 -16.22
C PRO A 124 5.41 5.59 -16.08
N ALA A 125 5.36 5.08 -14.85
CA ALA A 125 5.34 3.64 -14.56
C ALA A 125 4.10 2.92 -15.13
N ASP A 126 3.07 3.68 -15.52
CA ASP A 126 1.87 3.18 -16.21
C ASP A 126 2.13 2.84 -17.69
N GLN A 127 3.26 3.29 -18.26
CA GLN A 127 3.72 2.82 -19.57
C GLN A 127 4.31 1.44 -19.38
N ASP A 128 3.43 0.45 -19.50
CA ASP A 128 3.71 -0.97 -19.42
C ASP A 128 4.99 -1.31 -20.20
N LEU A 129 6.09 -1.59 -19.51
CA LEU A 129 7.33 -2.06 -20.11
C LEU A 129 7.12 -3.40 -20.85
N HIS A 130 5.98 -4.08 -20.63
CA HIS A 130 5.56 -5.19 -21.48
C HIS A 130 5.33 -4.78 -22.94
N GLY A 131 4.94 -3.53 -23.23
CA GLY A 131 4.83 -3.04 -24.62
C GLY A 131 6.17 -2.98 -25.33
N VAL A 132 7.27 -2.75 -24.60
CA VAL A 132 8.63 -2.65 -25.17
C VAL A 132 9.35 -3.98 -25.14
N SER A 133 9.09 -4.84 -24.14
CA SER A 133 9.55 -6.24 -24.15
C SER A 133 8.85 -7.07 -25.24
N CYS A 134 7.61 -6.71 -25.58
CA CYS A 134 6.92 -7.14 -26.79
C CYS A 134 7.19 -6.23 -27.99
N ARG A 135 8.42 -5.67 -28.12
CA ARG A 135 8.98 -5.49 -29.46
C ARG A 135 9.17 -6.89 -30.02
N SER A 136 8.08 -7.43 -30.56
CA SER A 136 8.06 -8.52 -31.50
C SER A 136 9.21 -8.26 -32.46
N SER A 137 10.29 -9.02 -32.29
CA SER A 137 11.23 -9.16 -33.38
C SER A 137 10.38 -9.69 -34.52
N VAL A 138 10.21 -8.88 -35.55
CA VAL A 138 9.45 -9.26 -36.76
C VAL A 138 10.08 -10.52 -37.39
N ALA A 139 11.32 -10.84 -37.03
CA ALA A 139 11.93 -12.13 -37.29
C ALA A 139 11.51 -13.17 -36.23
N PRO A 140 10.98 -14.35 -36.63
CA PRO A 140 10.81 -15.47 -35.71
C PRO A 140 12.16 -15.82 -35.08
N PRO A 141 12.21 -16.16 -33.79
CA PRO A 141 13.44 -16.62 -33.15
C PRO A 141 14.07 -17.72 -33.98
N SER A 142 15.31 -17.51 -34.45
CA SER A 142 16.05 -18.47 -35.28
C SER A 142 16.41 -19.75 -34.54
N GLU A 143 16.31 -19.71 -33.22
CA GLU A 143 16.59 -20.81 -32.33
C GLU A 143 15.29 -21.51 -31.95
N ARG A 144 15.24 -22.83 -32.10
CA ARG A 144 14.17 -23.71 -31.61
C ARG A 144 14.17 -23.75 -30.08
N SER A 145 13.92 -22.60 -29.45
CA SER A 145 13.94 -22.42 -27.99
C SER A 145 12.95 -23.36 -27.30
N ALA A 146 11.85 -23.70 -27.98
CA ALA A 146 10.89 -24.70 -27.53
C ALA A 146 11.47 -26.12 -27.52
N GLU A 147 12.32 -26.49 -28.50
CA GLU A 147 12.93 -27.82 -28.54
C GLU A 147 14.00 -28.00 -27.46
N ARG A 148 14.79 -26.94 -27.18
CA ARG A 148 15.74 -26.96 -26.05
C ARG A 148 15.00 -27.11 -24.72
N ARG A 149 13.98 -26.30 -24.48
CA ARG A 149 13.16 -26.41 -23.27
C ARG A 149 12.48 -27.77 -23.15
N ALA A 150 11.99 -28.34 -24.25
CA ALA A 150 11.40 -29.69 -24.24
C ALA A 150 12.44 -30.78 -23.91
N ALA A 151 13.66 -30.67 -24.45
CA ALA A 151 14.76 -31.59 -24.14
C ALA A 151 15.22 -31.47 -22.67
N GLU A 152 15.30 -30.23 -22.14
CA GLU A 152 15.61 -29.96 -20.73
C GLU A 152 14.51 -30.48 -19.80
N MET A 153 13.24 -30.22 -20.13
CA MET A 153 12.08 -30.77 -19.44
C MET A 153 12.14 -32.30 -19.38
N LYS A 154 12.44 -32.96 -20.50
CA LYS A 154 12.58 -34.41 -20.56
C LYS A 154 13.79 -34.92 -19.75
N LYS A 155 14.88 -34.15 -19.70
CA LYS A 155 16.06 -34.48 -18.88
C LYS A 155 15.78 -34.35 -17.37
N LEU A 156 15.02 -33.33 -16.96
CA LEU A 156 14.72 -33.04 -15.55
C LEU A 156 13.59 -33.91 -15.00
N TYR A 157 12.51 -34.06 -15.76
CA TYR A 157 11.25 -34.66 -15.30
C TYR A 157 10.91 -35.99 -15.98
N GLY A 158 11.71 -36.44 -16.95
CA GLY A 158 11.54 -37.75 -17.58
C GLY A 158 10.18 -37.94 -18.23
N ASN A 159 9.46 -39.00 -17.82
CA ASN A 159 8.12 -39.31 -18.32
C ASN A 159 7.06 -38.30 -17.87
N ASP A 160 7.29 -37.60 -16.75
CA ASP A 160 6.36 -36.62 -16.19
C ASP A 160 6.53 -35.22 -16.81
N ALA A 161 7.50 -35.04 -17.70
CA ALA A 161 7.76 -33.75 -18.36
C ALA A 161 6.50 -33.12 -18.99
N ALA A 162 5.70 -33.91 -19.69
CA ALA A 162 4.46 -33.43 -20.30
C ALA A 162 3.43 -32.98 -19.25
N LYS A 163 3.36 -33.68 -18.10
CA LYS A 163 2.46 -33.33 -16.99
C LYS A 163 2.88 -32.03 -16.34
N ILE A 164 4.17 -31.85 -16.03
CA ILE A 164 4.69 -30.62 -15.43
C ILE A 164 4.50 -29.44 -16.37
N GLN A 165 4.84 -29.60 -17.65
CA GLN A 165 4.64 -28.56 -18.66
C GLN A 165 3.16 -28.17 -18.81
N ALA A 166 2.24 -29.14 -18.72
CA ALA A 166 0.80 -28.86 -18.74
C ALA A 166 0.35 -28.09 -17.49
N MET A 167 0.87 -28.43 -16.31
CA MET A 167 0.57 -27.72 -15.06
C MET A 167 1.09 -26.28 -15.11
N GLU A 168 2.33 -26.06 -15.54
CA GLU A 168 2.91 -24.73 -15.70
C GLU A 168 2.11 -23.88 -16.69
N ALA A 169 1.74 -24.45 -17.84
CA ALA A 169 0.91 -23.76 -18.82
C ALA A 169 -0.47 -23.41 -18.25
N ALA A 170 -1.10 -24.32 -17.50
CA ALA A 170 -2.38 -24.04 -16.85
C ALA A 170 -2.28 -22.92 -15.80
N MET A 171 -1.18 -22.89 -15.04
CA MET A 171 -0.90 -21.81 -14.08
C MET A 171 -0.69 -20.47 -14.79
N GLN A 172 0.10 -20.45 -15.87
CA GLN A 172 0.34 -19.24 -16.68
C GLN A 172 -0.96 -18.73 -17.31
N LEU A 173 -1.77 -19.60 -17.91
CA LEU A 173 -3.08 -19.22 -18.46
C LEU A 173 -4.02 -18.65 -17.40
N SER A 174 -3.97 -19.18 -16.18
CA SER A 174 -4.76 -18.64 -15.06
C SER A 174 -4.28 -17.26 -14.65
N PHE A 175 -2.98 -17.03 -14.66
CA PHE A 175 -2.39 -15.71 -14.42
C PHE A 175 -2.77 -14.72 -15.52
N ASP A 176 -2.54 -15.07 -16.78
CA ASP A 176 -2.82 -14.23 -17.95
C ASP A 176 -4.31 -13.83 -17.99
N ARG A 177 -5.22 -14.80 -17.75
CA ARG A 177 -6.65 -14.53 -17.63
C ARG A 177 -6.96 -13.50 -16.54
N ASN A 178 -6.29 -13.57 -15.40
CA ASN A 178 -6.50 -12.60 -14.32
C ASN A 178 -5.93 -11.23 -14.66
N CYS A 179 -4.79 -11.17 -15.35
CA CYS A 179 -4.19 -9.92 -15.84
C CYS A 179 -5.08 -9.25 -16.88
N ASP A 180 -5.61 -9.99 -17.85
CA ASP A 180 -6.53 -9.47 -18.88
C ASP A 180 -7.82 -8.93 -18.26
N LEU A 181 -8.39 -9.65 -17.29
CA LEU A 181 -9.65 -9.27 -16.64
C LEU A 181 -9.50 -8.08 -15.70
N LYS A 182 -8.39 -7.99 -14.96
CA LYS A 182 -8.23 -7.00 -13.89
C LYS A 182 -7.39 -5.80 -14.31
N GLN A 183 -6.57 -5.93 -15.35
CA GLN A 183 -5.52 -4.98 -15.75
C GLN A 183 -4.89 -4.29 -14.54
N PRO A 184 -4.30 -5.06 -13.61
CA PRO A 184 -3.84 -4.51 -12.35
C PRO A 184 -2.76 -3.48 -12.62
N LYS A 185 -2.99 -2.23 -12.17
CA LYS A 185 -1.95 -1.21 -12.18
C LYS A 185 -0.89 -1.60 -11.17
N TYR A 186 0.36 -1.63 -11.59
CA TYR A 186 1.48 -1.77 -10.66
C TYR A 186 1.40 -0.63 -9.64
N TRP A 187 1.64 -0.95 -8.37
CA TRP A 187 1.79 0.09 -7.35
C TRP A 187 2.89 1.05 -7.81
N PRO A 188 2.76 2.37 -7.61
CA PRO A 188 3.79 3.31 -8.06
C PRO A 188 5.15 2.86 -7.56
N VAL A 189 5.98 2.38 -8.51
CA VAL A 189 7.39 2.16 -8.28
C VAL A 189 7.97 3.55 -8.26
N ILE A 190 8.18 4.09 -7.06
CA ILE A 190 8.86 5.38 -6.88
C ILE A 190 10.23 5.20 -7.54
N PRO A 191 10.54 5.96 -8.61
CA PRO A 191 11.82 5.82 -9.29
C PRO A 191 12.92 6.10 -8.27
N LEU A 192 13.75 5.10 -7.99
CA LEU A 192 14.95 5.28 -7.20
C LEU A 192 16.05 5.73 -8.17
N LYS A 193 16.57 6.94 -7.95
CA LYS A 193 17.81 7.39 -8.60
C LYS A 193 18.96 6.60 -7.95
N LEU A 194 19.45 5.57 -8.63
CA LEU A 194 20.61 4.76 -8.22
C LEU A 194 21.91 5.32 -8.81
#